data_AF-A0AAV4NPZ4-F1
#
_entry.id   AF-A0AAV4NPZ4-F1
#
_cell.length_a   1.000
_cell.length_b   1.000
_cell.length_c   1.000
_cell.angle_alpha   90.00
_cell.angle_beta   90.00
_cell.angle_gamma   90.00
#
_symmetry.space_group_name_H-M   'P 1'
#
loop_
_entity.id
_entity.type
_entity.pdbx_description
1 polymer ?
#
loop_
_entity_poly.entity_id
_entity_poly.type
_entity_poly.pdbx_seq_one_letter_code
_entity_poly.pdbx_strand_id
1 'polypeptide(L)'
;MDGSGNLNVTASCRRDVLKLLVGLRELKTWAFSFIDSSGKIVDGMLGGTMSTLGEYDQCLGIEALDTGRRNKNKKVMFTGKYCAVDLRPPLPPKKRYYKLNEVVDELKIFRKVEML
;
A
#
# COMPACT_ATOMS: atom_id res chain seq x y z
N MET A 1 -15.57 5.58 -9.66
CA MET A 1 -14.75 6.21 -8.60
C MET A 1 -13.59 6.89 -9.30
N ASP A 2 -13.76 8.18 -9.60
CA ASP A 2 -12.77 8.97 -10.34
C ASP A 2 -11.55 9.26 -9.47
N GLY A 3 -10.52 8.45 -9.62
CA GLY A 3 -9.19 8.66 -9.02
C GLY A 3 -8.38 9.69 -9.81
N SER A 4 -8.95 10.85 -10.12
CA SER A 4 -8.18 11.98 -10.69
C SER A 4 -7.65 12.86 -9.55
N GLY A 5 -6.69 12.34 -8.80
CA GLY A 5 -5.84 13.16 -7.96
C GLY A 5 -4.85 13.93 -8.84
N ASN A 6 -4.65 15.22 -8.59
CA ASN A 6 -3.58 15.99 -9.21
C ASN A 6 -2.23 15.35 -8.86
N LEU A 7 -1.69 14.53 -9.76
CA LEU A 7 -0.45 13.79 -9.57
C LEU A 7 0.73 14.76 -9.76
N ASN A 8 1.08 15.50 -8.70
CA ASN A 8 2.23 16.40 -8.71
C ASN A 8 3.54 15.61 -8.55
N VAL A 9 3.91 14.87 -9.59
CA VAL A 9 5.10 14.02 -9.61
C VAL A 9 6.23 14.75 -10.33
N THR A 10 7.40 14.78 -9.70
CA THR A 10 8.59 15.41 -10.30
C THR A 10 9.03 14.70 -11.57
N ALA A 11 9.61 15.45 -12.51
CA ALA A 11 10.18 14.88 -13.74
C ALA A 11 11.32 13.88 -13.45
N SER A 12 12.02 14.00 -12.31
CA SER A 12 13.01 13.00 -11.90
C SER A 12 12.36 11.67 -11.57
N CYS A 13 11.30 11.68 -10.74
CA CYS A 13 10.61 10.46 -10.34
C CYS A 13 10.10 9.66 -11.55
N ARG A 14 9.47 10.34 -12.52
CA ARG A 14 9.03 9.70 -13.76
C ARG A 14 10.17 9.06 -14.55
N ARG A 15 11.33 9.72 -14.63
CA ARG A 15 12.52 9.19 -15.31
C ARG A 15 13.08 7.96 -14.60
N ASP A 16 13.11 7.96 -13.28
CA ASP A 16 13.66 6.83 -12.51
C ASP A 16 12.72 5.61 -12.55
N VAL A 17 11.40 5.84 -12.54
CA VAL A 17 10.40 4.78 -12.78
C VAL A 17 10.55 4.18 -14.19
N LEU A 18 10.74 5.01 -15.22
CA LEU A 18 11.00 4.51 -16.58
C LEU A 18 12.28 3.66 -16.65
N LYS A 19 13.36 4.06 -15.97
CA LYS A 19 14.58 3.26 -15.88
C LYS A 19 14.35 1.93 -15.16
N LEU A 20 13.55 1.93 -14.09
CA LEU A 20 13.18 0.70 -13.39
C LEU A 20 12.43 -0.26 -14.33
N LEU A 21 11.46 0.24 -15.11
CA LEU A 21 10.73 -0.55 -16.10
C LEU A 21 11.65 -1.13 -17.19
N VAL A 22 12.60 -0.34 -17.68
CA VAL A 22 13.63 -0.82 -18.62
C VAL A 22 14.52 -1.88 -17.97
N GLY A 23 14.96 -1.66 -16.73
CA GLY A 23 15.77 -2.61 -15.97
C GLY A 23 15.06 -3.96 -15.76
N LEU A 24 13.76 -3.94 -15.52
CA LEU A 24 12.93 -5.15 -15.43
C LEU A 24 12.84 -5.89 -16.77
N ARG A 25 12.65 -5.16 -17.87
CA ARG A 25 12.65 -5.74 -19.23
C ARG A 25 13.99 -6.37 -19.59
N GLU A 26 15.09 -5.79 -19.13
CA GLU A 26 16.45 -6.30 -19.33
C GLU A 26 16.88 -7.34 -18.27
N LEU A 27 15.97 -7.75 -17.37
CA LEU A 27 16.22 -8.71 -16.31
C LEU A 27 17.41 -8.34 -15.41
N LYS A 28 17.60 -7.05 -15.12
CA LYS A 28 18.66 -6.57 -14.23
C LYS A 28 18.36 -6.99 -12.79
N THR A 29 19.39 -7.48 -12.09
CA THR A 29 19.28 -7.93 -10.69
C THR A 29 18.75 -6.83 -9.77
N TRP A 30 19.31 -5.61 -9.87
CA TRP A 30 18.90 -4.47 -9.06
C TRP A 30 17.40 -4.11 -9.25
N ALA A 31 16.86 -4.32 -10.45
CA ALA A 31 15.47 -4.00 -10.75
C ALA A 31 14.51 -5.00 -10.08
N PHE A 32 14.87 -6.28 -10.07
CA PHE A 32 14.12 -7.29 -9.32
C PHE A 32 14.21 -7.10 -7.81
N SER A 33 15.37 -6.72 -7.29
CA SER A 33 15.52 -6.38 -5.86
C SER A 33 14.59 -5.24 -5.44
N PHE A 34 14.35 -4.25 -6.31
CA PHE A 34 13.38 -3.18 -6.01
C PHE A 34 11.95 -3.67 -5.89
N ILE A 35 11.53 -4.61 -6.75
CA ILE A 35 10.18 -5.19 -6.64
C ILE A 35 10.08 -6.06 -5.40
N ASP A 36 11.10 -6.88 -5.14
CA ASP A 36 11.09 -7.82 -4.02
C ASP A 36 11.07 -7.11 -2.66
N SER A 37 11.79 -5.99 -2.54
CA SER A 37 11.80 -5.13 -1.34
C SER A 37 10.53 -4.28 -1.17
N SER A 38 9.71 -4.13 -2.20
CA SER A 38 8.50 -3.31 -2.14
C SER A 38 7.38 -3.97 -1.33
N GLY A 39 6.42 -3.16 -0.86
CA GLY A 39 5.23 -3.66 -0.16
C GLY A 39 4.42 -4.57 -1.07
N LYS A 40 4.57 -5.89 -0.89
CA LYS A 40 3.83 -6.92 -1.64
C LYS A 40 2.34 -6.87 -1.29
N ILE A 41 1.48 -7.34 -2.20
CA ILE A 41 0.06 -7.60 -1.88
C ILE A 41 0.05 -8.71 -0.83
N VAL A 42 -0.23 -8.34 0.41
CA VAL A 42 -0.20 -9.25 1.55
C VAL A 42 -1.41 -10.18 1.53
N ASP A 43 -1.15 -11.46 1.82
CA ASP A 43 -2.19 -12.39 2.22
C ASP A 43 -2.93 -11.81 3.43
N GLY A 44 -4.26 -11.88 3.42
CA GLY A 44 -5.09 -11.29 4.46
C GLY A 44 -5.59 -9.87 4.18
N MET A 45 -5.32 -9.29 3.00
CA MET A 45 -6.04 -8.10 2.54
C MET A 45 -7.57 -8.30 2.57
N LEU A 46 -8.03 -9.49 2.15
CA LEU A 46 -9.45 -9.88 2.25
C LEU A 46 -9.94 -10.09 3.69
N GLY A 47 -9.01 -10.31 4.64
CA GLY A 47 -9.27 -10.44 6.07
C GLY A 47 -9.18 -9.13 6.86
N GLY A 48 -8.90 -8.00 6.19
CA GLY A 48 -8.81 -6.68 6.81
C GLY A 48 -7.41 -6.23 7.23
N THR A 49 -6.36 -7.02 6.95
CA THR A 49 -4.97 -6.61 7.18
C THR A 49 -4.48 -5.81 5.97
N MET A 50 -4.40 -4.49 6.11
CA MET A 50 -4.01 -3.58 5.02
C MET A 50 -2.58 -3.03 5.14
N SER A 51 -1.83 -3.44 6.16
CA SER A 51 -0.46 -2.97 6.40
C SER A 51 0.54 -3.90 5.71
N THR A 52 1.16 -3.42 4.64
CA THR A 52 2.31 -4.07 3.98
C THR A 52 3.48 -3.09 3.97
N LEU A 53 4.52 -3.42 4.73
CA LEU A 53 5.64 -2.51 4.96
C LEU A 53 6.82 -2.76 4.01
N GLY A 54 6.89 -3.93 3.36
CA GLY A 54 8.05 -4.34 2.57
C GLY A 54 9.33 -4.48 3.40
N GLU A 55 10.47 -4.66 2.75
CA GLU A 55 11.78 -4.73 3.40
C GLU A 55 12.45 -3.35 3.33
N TYR A 56 12.28 -2.55 4.39
CA TYR A 56 12.68 -1.15 4.44
C TYR A 56 14.17 -0.94 4.17
N ASP A 57 15.03 -1.64 4.92
CA ASP A 57 16.48 -1.47 4.82
C ASP A 57 17.01 -1.91 3.45
N GLN A 58 16.49 -3.02 2.92
CA GLN A 58 16.83 -3.50 1.60
C GLN A 58 16.40 -2.48 0.53
N CYS A 59 15.18 -1.96 0.60
CA CYS A 59 14.69 -0.96 -0.35
C CYS A 59 15.64 0.25 -0.43
N LEU A 60 16.04 0.80 0.72
CA LEU A 60 16.95 1.94 0.78
C LEU A 60 18.39 1.61 0.34
N GLY A 61 18.84 0.39 0.57
CA GLY A 61 20.19 -0.07 0.22
C GLY A 61 20.39 -0.43 -1.25
N ILE A 62 19.33 -0.56 -2.05
CA ILE A 62 19.44 -0.91 -3.46
C ILE A 62 19.90 0.31 -4.29
N GLU A 63 20.94 0.08 -5.09
CA GLU A 63 21.46 1.04 -6.05
C GLU A 63 21.17 0.58 -7.49
N ALA A 64 20.55 1.45 -8.28
CA ALA A 64 20.36 1.22 -9.70
C ALA A 64 21.65 1.52 -10.45
N LEU A 65 22.38 0.48 -10.85
CA LEU A 65 23.67 0.61 -11.51
C LEU A 65 23.52 0.66 -13.03
N ASP A 66 24.14 1.67 -13.65
CA ASP A 66 24.29 1.71 -15.10
C ASP A 66 25.33 0.66 -15.53
N THR A 67 24.83 -0.39 -16.19
CA THR A 67 25.64 -1.48 -16.76
C THR A 67 25.51 -1.52 -18.27
N GLY A 68 25.51 -0.33 -18.90
CA GLY A 68 25.57 -0.21 -20.35
C GLY A 68 26.80 -0.92 -20.94
N ARG A 69 26.64 -1.60 -22.07
CA ARG A 69 27.67 -2.39 -22.78
C ARG A 69 28.98 -1.64 -23.10
N ARG A 70 29.01 -0.30 -22.95
CA ARG A 70 30.17 0.56 -23.29
C ARG A 70 30.91 1.13 -22.07
N ASN A 71 30.38 1.03 -20.86
CA ASN A 71 30.96 1.69 -19.70
C ASN A 71 31.39 0.66 -18.64
N LYS A 72 32.71 0.51 -18.43
CA LYS A 72 33.24 -0.35 -17.36
C LYS A 72 33.02 0.25 -15.96
N ASN A 73 32.70 1.53 -15.88
CA ASN A 73 32.45 2.21 -14.61
C ASN A 73 30.99 2.06 -14.22
N LYS A 74 30.75 1.36 -13.10
CA LYS A 74 29.44 1.26 -12.45
C LYS A 74 29.07 2.62 -11.87
N LYS A 75 28.25 3.40 -12.58
CA LYS A 75 27.70 4.65 -12.07
C LYS A 75 26.33 4.39 -11.45
N VAL A 76 26.14 4.85 -10.22
CA VAL A 76 24.83 4.84 -9.55
C VAL A 76 23.91 5.84 -10.26
N MET A 77 22.79 5.35 -10.80
CA MET A 77 21.78 6.17 -11.45
C MET A 77 20.80 6.78 -10.45
N PHE A 78 20.34 5.96 -9.50
CA PHE A 78 19.44 6.34 -8.41
C PHE A 78 19.49 5.27 -7.31
N THR A 79 19.01 5.62 -6.13
CA THR A 79 18.85 4.73 -4.97
C THR A 79 17.39 4.61 -4.58
N GLY A 80 17.07 3.61 -3.78
CA GLY A 80 15.71 3.42 -3.29
C GLY A 80 15.22 4.52 -2.37
N LYS A 81 13.90 4.71 -2.39
CA LYS A 81 13.18 5.63 -1.51
C LYS A 81 11.97 4.91 -0.95
N TYR A 82 11.77 5.04 0.36
CA TYR A 82 10.63 4.47 1.04
C TYR A 82 9.44 5.42 1.04
N CYS A 83 8.24 4.89 0.78
CA CYS A 83 6.98 5.62 0.85
C CYS A 83 5.95 4.76 1.57
N ALA A 84 5.17 5.38 2.47
CA ALA A 84 4.05 4.73 3.14
C ALA A 84 2.75 5.34 2.63
N VAL A 85 1.78 4.48 2.29
CA VAL A 85 0.44 4.90 1.88
C VAL A 85 -0.52 4.58 3.02
N ASP A 86 -1.10 5.62 3.63
CA ASP A 86 -2.18 5.48 4.61
C ASP A 86 -3.53 5.40 3.88
N LEU A 87 -4.09 4.19 3.79
CA LEU A 87 -5.40 3.95 3.20
C LEU A 87 -6.45 3.91 4.32
N ARG A 88 -7.40 4.85 4.27
CA ARG A 88 -8.55 4.89 5.18
C ARG A 88 -9.83 4.54 4.42
N PRO A 89 -10.19 3.25 4.30
CA PRO A 89 -11.44 2.88 3.66
C PRO A 89 -12.64 3.40 4.48
N PRO A 90 -13.79 3.66 3.83
CA PRO A 90 -15.01 3.95 4.56
C PRO A 90 -15.37 2.76 5.43
N LEU A 91 -15.24 2.92 6.75
CA LEU A 91 -15.57 1.86 7.69
C LEU A 91 -17.10 1.69 7.75
N PRO A 92 -17.60 0.44 7.82
CA PRO A 92 -19.02 0.23 8.08
C PRO A 92 -19.41 0.89 9.40
N PRO A 93 -20.66 1.36 9.53
CA PRO A 93 -21.11 2.00 10.76
C PRO A 93 -20.93 1.04 11.93
N LYS A 94 -20.30 1.52 13.00
CA LYS A 94 -20.09 0.76 14.24
C LYS A 94 -21.46 0.31 14.75
N LYS A 95 -21.67 -1.00 14.86
CA LYS A 95 -22.91 -1.55 15.46
C LYS A 95 -23.05 -0.99 16.88
N ARG A 96 -24.25 -0.59 17.27
CA ARG A 96 -24.52 -0.20 18.66
C ARG A 96 -24.33 -1.43 19.54
N TYR A 97 -23.51 -1.30 20.57
CA TYR A 97 -23.40 -2.32 21.61
C TYR A 97 -24.56 -2.10 22.57
N TYR A 98 -25.53 -3.02 22.59
CA TYR A 98 -26.58 -3.01 23.59
C TYR A 98 -26.02 -3.61 24.88
N LYS A 99 -26.24 -2.93 26.02
CA LYS A 99 -25.95 -3.55 27.31
C LYS A 99 -26.97 -4.68 27.54
N LEU A 100 -26.56 -5.76 28.23
CA LEU A 100 -27.47 -6.87 28.55
C LEU A 100 -28.74 -6.42 29.28
N ASN A 101 -28.67 -5.31 30.01
CA ASN A 101 -29.77 -4.73 30.78
C ASN A 101 -30.54 -3.62 30.03
N GLU A 102 -30.21 -3.35 28.76
CA GLU A 102 -30.82 -2.30 27.96
C GLU A 102 -31.86 -2.93 27.02
N VAL A 103 -33.13 -2.64 27.28
CA VAL A 103 -34.23 -3.10 26.42
C VAL A 103 -34.15 -2.35 25.09
N VAL A 104 -33.82 -3.06 24.02
CA VAL A 104 -33.77 -2.51 22.67
C VAL A 104 -35.12 -1.89 22.31
N ASP A 105 -35.09 -0.76 21.61
CA ASP A 105 -36.30 0.00 21.24
C ASP A 105 -37.31 -0.87 20.48
N GLU A 106 -36.82 -1.82 19.69
CA GLU A 106 -37.61 -2.82 18.95
C GLU A 106 -38.42 -3.75 19.87
N LEU A 107 -37.92 -4.06 21.07
CA LEU A 107 -38.59 -4.92 22.05
C LEU A 107 -39.49 -4.15 23.04
N LYS A 108 -39.42 -2.81 23.05
CA LYS A 108 -40.34 -1.99 23.87
C LYS A 108 -41.80 -2.15 23.46
N ILE A 109 -42.05 -2.51 22.20
CA ILE A 109 -43.40 -2.78 21.67
C ILE A 109 -44.02 -3.98 22.38
N PHE A 110 -43.27 -5.07 22.55
CA PHE A 110 -43.75 -6.27 23.24
C PHE A 110 -44.03 -6.03 24.73
N ARG A 111 -43.19 -5.22 25.40
CA ARG A 111 -43.41 -4.86 26.82
C ARG A 111 -44.65 -3.99 27.03
N LYS A 112 -45.08 -3.22 26.03
CA LYS A 112 -46.32 -2.44 26.11
C LYS A 112 -47.57 -3.32 25.97
N VAL A 113 -47.47 -4.46 25.28
CA VAL A 113 -48.60 -5.39 25.09
C VAL A 113 -48.90 -6.20 26.35
N GLU A 114 -47.89 -6.50 27.19
CA GLU A 114 -48.08 -7.16 28.49
C GLU A 114 -48.70 -6.28 29.60
N MET A 115 -48.93 -4.99 29.35
CA MET A 115 -49.54 -4.05 30.32
C MET A 115 -50.97 -3.60 29.94
N LEU A 116 -51.63 -4.30 29.02
CA LEU A 116 -53.04 -4.14 28.66
C LEU A 116 -53.86 -5.37 29.05
#